data_AF-A0A1Y1ZJU8-F1
#
_entry.id   AF-A0A1Y1ZJU8-F1
#
_cell.length_a   1.000
_cell.length_b   1.000
_cell.length_c   1.000
_cell.angle_alpha   90.00
_cell.angle_beta   90.00
_cell.angle_gamma   90.00
#
_symmetry.space_group_name_H-M   'P 1'
#
loop_
_entity.id
_entity.type
_entity.pdbx_description
1 polymer ?
#
loop_
_entity_poly.entity_id
_entity_poly.type
_entity_poly.pdbx_seq_one_letter_code
_entity_poly.pdbx_strand_id
1 'polypeptide(L)'
;MSHFPVYLIEYLGAPRNHHAIFVATEADGTGFLFHVRGDIQNGMQYESRKTPQKPDLSNTFVSKSQLGWVRVQDLSRIDPICRGNPPPAKQFNGPRRINPNRPLRRCQEWTNEVIGTLKAQGVLLNATMTASGSSSNIDGSSGGSHATAASSHRTELRDGDTRDGYWYWSLQHQKWYHLNDDGTYKYS
;
A
#
# COMPACT_ATOMS: atom_id res chain seq x y z
N MET A 1 3.81 -19.03 -15.68
CA MET A 1 3.53 -19.07 -14.23
C MET A 1 2.25 -18.30 -13.97
N SER A 2 1.30 -18.90 -13.24
CA SER A 2 0.01 -18.28 -12.94
C SER A 2 0.14 -17.20 -11.86
N HIS A 3 -0.65 -16.15 -11.97
CA HIS A 3 -0.66 -15.01 -11.05
C HIS A 3 -2.09 -14.67 -10.64
N PHE A 4 -2.26 -14.18 -9.42
CA PHE A 4 -3.51 -13.61 -8.93
C PHE A 4 -3.39 -12.08 -8.85
N PRO A 5 -4.38 -11.32 -9.34
CA PRO A 5 -4.35 -9.88 -9.20
C PRO A 5 -4.64 -9.47 -7.75
N VAL A 6 -3.89 -8.46 -7.30
CA VAL A 6 -3.98 -7.89 -5.96
C VAL A 6 -4.51 -6.47 -6.05
N TYR A 7 -5.45 -6.12 -5.18
CA TYR A 7 -6.16 -4.85 -5.17
C TYR A 7 -6.12 -4.21 -3.79
N LEU A 8 -6.07 -2.88 -3.77
CA LEU A 8 -6.50 -2.07 -2.63
C LEU A 8 -8.01 -1.90 -2.75
N ILE A 9 -8.73 -2.22 -1.68
CA ILE A 9 -10.16 -1.98 -1.57
C ILE A 9 -10.39 -0.90 -0.53
N GLU A 10 -11.22 0.07 -0.88
CA GLU A 10 -11.75 1.05 0.05
C GLU A 10 -13.20 0.73 0.39
N TYR A 11 -13.49 0.67 1.69
CA TYR A 11 -14.84 0.64 2.22
C TYR A 11 -15.13 1.94 2.97
N LEU A 12 -16.39 2.34 3.01
CA LEU A 12 -16.87 3.50 3.74
C LEU A 12 -16.47 3.36 5.22
N GLY A 13 -15.83 4.41 5.73
CA GLY A 13 -15.39 4.50 7.11
C GLY A 13 -15.37 5.94 7.59
N ALA A 14 -15.30 6.14 8.90
CA ALA A 14 -15.21 7.46 9.52
C ALA A 14 -14.03 7.52 10.50
N PRO A 15 -13.25 8.62 10.51
CA PRO A 15 -13.33 9.79 9.64
C PRO A 15 -12.74 9.57 8.23
N ARG A 16 -12.13 8.42 7.96
CA ARG A 16 -11.55 8.03 6.66
C ARG A 16 -12.04 6.64 6.28
N ASN A 17 -12.00 6.34 4.99
CA ASN A 17 -12.33 5.03 4.48
C ASN A 17 -11.45 3.93 5.09
N HIS A 18 -12.04 2.75 5.20
CA HIS A 18 -11.35 1.54 5.63
C HIS A 18 -10.62 0.89 4.45
N HIS A 19 -9.32 0.64 4.59
CA HIS A 19 -8.51 -0.01 3.57
C HIS A 19 -8.34 -1.51 3.84
N ALA A 20 -8.33 -2.29 2.77
CA ALA A 20 -8.04 -3.71 2.79
C ALA A 20 -7.24 -4.13 1.55
N ILE A 21 -6.43 -5.18 1.70
CA ILE A 21 -5.78 -5.85 0.57
C ILE A 21 -6.68 -7.01 0.15
N PHE A 22 -7.02 -7.06 -1.12
CA PHE A 22 -7.80 -8.15 -1.70
C PHE A 22 -7.01 -8.88 -2.79
N VAL A 23 -6.96 -10.19 -2.73
CA VAL A 23 -6.36 -11.04 -3.76
C VAL A 23 -7.48 -11.84 -4.40
N ALA A 24 -7.75 -11.60 -5.69
CA ALA A 24 -8.79 -12.34 -6.42
C ALA A 24 -8.21 -13.69 -6.87
N THR A 25 -8.66 -14.77 -6.26
CA THR A 25 -8.10 -16.12 -6.51
C THR A 25 -9.02 -17.02 -7.33
N GLU A 26 -10.30 -16.66 -7.43
CA GLU A 26 -11.33 -17.48 -8.08
C GLU A 26 -11.86 -16.79 -9.34
N ALA A 27 -12.33 -17.59 -10.31
CA ALA A 27 -12.88 -17.09 -11.57
C ALA A 27 -14.17 -16.27 -11.38
N ASP A 28 -14.91 -16.53 -10.30
CA ASP A 28 -16.10 -15.76 -9.91
C ASP A 28 -15.75 -14.40 -9.27
N GLY A 29 -14.47 -14.06 -9.17
CA GLY A 29 -13.95 -12.81 -8.60
C GLY A 29 -13.92 -12.78 -7.07
N THR A 30 -14.21 -13.90 -6.40
CA THR A 30 -13.95 -14.06 -4.97
C THR A 30 -12.46 -14.31 -4.70
N GLY A 31 -12.08 -14.26 -3.43
CA GLY A 31 -10.69 -14.50 -3.04
C GLY A 31 -10.43 -14.18 -1.59
N PHE A 32 -9.24 -13.69 -1.26
CA PHE A 32 -8.82 -13.43 0.11
C PHE A 32 -8.76 -11.94 0.42
N LEU A 33 -9.31 -11.56 1.56
CA LEU A 33 -9.26 -10.21 2.11
C LEU A 33 -8.36 -10.20 3.34
N PHE A 34 -7.45 -9.23 3.41
CA PHE A 34 -6.55 -8.98 4.52
C PHE A 34 -6.73 -7.54 5.00
N HIS A 35 -7.08 -7.36 6.27
CA HIS A 35 -7.28 -6.04 6.83
C HIS A 35 -7.13 -6.02 8.35
N VAL A 36 -7.20 -4.84 8.94
CA VAL A 36 -7.36 -4.68 10.39
C VAL A 36 -8.72 -4.08 10.70
N ARG A 37 -9.38 -4.54 11.77
CA ARG A 37 -10.67 -4.03 12.24
C ARG A 37 -10.57 -3.44 13.62
N GLY A 38 -11.41 -2.46 13.92
CA GLY A 38 -11.41 -1.70 15.17
C GLY A 38 -11.13 -0.24 14.90
N ASP A 39 -10.66 0.47 15.93
CA ASP A 39 -10.45 1.91 15.87
C ASP A 39 -9.25 2.31 16.74
N ILE A 40 -8.84 3.57 16.67
CA ILE A 40 -7.68 4.07 17.43
C ILE A 40 -7.95 4.30 18.93
N GLN A 41 -9.22 4.29 19.36
CA GLN A 41 -9.64 4.43 20.75
C GLN A 41 -9.57 3.10 21.50
N ASN A 42 -9.85 2.00 20.81
CA ASN A 42 -9.90 0.65 21.37
C ASN A 42 -8.72 -0.23 20.90
N GLY A 43 -8.03 0.19 19.85
CA GLY A 43 -7.09 -0.64 19.13
C GLY A 43 -7.77 -1.42 18.01
N MET A 44 -6.94 -1.98 17.15
CA MET A 44 -7.34 -2.76 15.99
C MET A 44 -6.80 -4.18 16.07
N GLN A 45 -7.42 -5.08 15.32
CA GLN A 45 -7.06 -6.49 15.23
C GLN A 45 -6.96 -6.91 13.78
N TYR A 46 -5.97 -7.71 13.44
CA TYR A 46 -5.82 -8.26 12.10
C TYR A 46 -6.85 -9.38 11.86
N GLU A 47 -7.50 -9.33 10.70
CA GLU A 47 -8.38 -10.37 10.21
C GLU A 47 -8.02 -10.72 8.75
N SER A 48 -8.03 -12.02 8.46
CA SER A 48 -7.86 -12.58 7.12
C SER A 48 -8.98 -13.56 6.84
N ARG A 49 -9.64 -13.45 5.69
CA ARG A 49 -10.73 -14.37 5.33
C ARG A 49 -10.87 -14.55 3.83
N LYS A 50 -11.36 -15.72 3.42
CA LYS A 50 -11.93 -15.89 2.08
C LYS A 50 -13.26 -15.12 2.03
N THR A 51 -13.47 -14.31 1.01
CA THR A 51 -14.71 -13.55 0.84
C THR A 51 -15.75 -14.43 0.14
N PRO A 52 -17.01 -14.46 0.63
CA PRO A 52 -18.07 -15.21 -0.02
C PRO A 52 -18.57 -14.54 -1.32
N GLN A 53 -18.23 -13.27 -1.52
CA GLN A 53 -18.60 -12.47 -2.68
C GLN A 53 -17.48 -11.50 -3.04
N LYS A 54 -17.58 -10.88 -4.23
CA LYS A 54 -16.67 -9.83 -4.67
C LYS A 54 -16.78 -8.59 -3.76
N PRO A 55 -15.67 -7.86 -3.51
CA PRO A 55 -15.68 -6.67 -2.66
C PRO A 55 -16.65 -5.55 -3.08
N ASP A 56 -16.85 -5.38 -4.38
CA ASP A 56 -17.70 -4.36 -5.01
C ASP A 56 -19.21 -4.57 -4.79
N LEU A 57 -19.61 -5.75 -4.34
CA LEU A 57 -20.99 -6.05 -3.94
C LEU A 57 -21.30 -5.68 -2.48
N SER A 58 -20.35 -5.12 -1.74
CA SER A 58 -20.60 -4.61 -0.39
C SER A 58 -21.33 -3.27 -0.43
N ASN A 59 -22.35 -3.08 0.42
CA ASN A 59 -23.05 -1.78 0.55
C ASN A 59 -22.14 -0.64 1.04
N THR A 60 -21.00 -0.98 1.64
CA THR A 60 -19.99 -0.01 2.07
C THR A 60 -18.84 0.12 1.06
N PHE A 61 -18.91 -0.49 -0.12
CA PHE A 61 -17.85 -0.36 -1.11
C PHE A 61 -17.70 1.10 -1.58
N VAL A 62 -16.46 1.57 -1.71
CA VAL A 62 -16.13 2.89 -2.24
C VAL A 62 -15.32 2.77 -3.52
N SER A 63 -14.18 2.08 -3.47
CA SER A 63 -13.26 2.00 -4.62
C SER A 63 -12.47 0.70 -4.62
N LYS A 64 -11.94 0.36 -5.80
CA LYS A 64 -11.04 -0.77 -6.03
C LYS A 64 -9.92 -0.34 -6.98
N SER A 65 -8.69 -0.43 -6.52
CA SER A 65 -7.49 -0.02 -7.28
C SER A 65 -6.52 -1.18 -7.38
N GLN A 66 -6.10 -1.55 -8.58
CA GLN A 66 -5.15 -2.66 -8.75
C GLN A 66 -3.76 -2.25 -8.27
N LEU A 67 -3.20 -3.05 -7.36
CA LEU A 67 -1.86 -2.86 -6.81
C LEU A 67 -0.80 -3.61 -7.61
N GLY A 68 -1.16 -4.73 -8.23
CA GLY A 68 -0.24 -5.59 -8.95
C GLY A 68 -0.69 -7.04 -8.98
N TRP A 69 0.28 -7.94 -8.89
CA TRP A 69 0.08 -9.38 -9.01
C TRP A 69 0.90 -10.14 -7.96
N VAL A 70 0.38 -11.29 -7.52
CA VAL A 70 1.13 -12.27 -6.72
C VAL A 70 1.21 -13.58 -7.49
N ARG A 71 2.38 -14.24 -7.50
CA ARG A 71 2.49 -15.60 -8.05
C ARG A 71 1.67 -16.56 -7.20
N VAL A 72 1.04 -17.55 -7.82
CA VAL A 72 0.26 -18.56 -7.08
C VAL A 72 1.07 -19.19 -5.92
N GLN A 73 2.34 -19.50 -6.16
CA GLN A 73 3.24 -20.08 -5.15
C GLN A 73 3.57 -19.14 -3.97
N ASP A 74 3.43 -17.83 -4.15
CA ASP A 74 3.71 -16.82 -3.12
C ASP A 74 2.44 -16.40 -2.36
N LEU A 75 1.25 -16.89 -2.73
CA LEU A 75 -0.01 -16.54 -2.07
C LEU A 75 0.02 -16.83 -0.57
N SER A 76 0.60 -17.97 -0.17
CA SER A 76 0.71 -18.39 1.23
C SER A 76 1.63 -17.49 2.06
N ARG A 77 2.48 -16.66 1.43
CA ARG A 77 3.39 -15.74 2.12
C ARG A 77 2.70 -14.46 2.58
N ILE A 78 1.53 -14.13 2.04
CA ILE A 78 0.83 -12.88 2.37
C ILE A 78 0.38 -12.86 3.84
N ASP A 79 -0.27 -13.92 4.32
CA ASP A 79 -0.79 -13.95 5.70
C ASP A 79 0.31 -13.80 6.77
N PRO A 80 1.44 -14.54 6.71
CA PRO A 80 2.55 -14.31 7.63
C PRO A 80 3.13 -12.89 7.58
N ILE A 81 3.20 -12.26 6.40
CA ILE A 81 3.66 -10.87 6.26
C ILE A 81 2.69 -9.91 6.94
N CYS A 82 1.38 -10.09 6.72
CA CYS A 82 0.35 -9.30 7.38
C CYS A 82 0.41 -9.47 8.91
N ARG A 83 0.55 -10.70 9.42
CA ARG A 83 0.70 -10.97 10.87
C ARG A 83 1.98 -10.40 11.46
N GLY A 84 3.05 -10.36 10.67
CA GLY A 84 4.32 -9.75 11.05
C GLY A 84 4.26 -8.23 11.18
N ASN A 85 3.27 -7.57 10.54
CA ASN A 85 3.00 -6.16 10.77
C ASN A 85 1.92 -5.99 11.87
N PRO A 86 2.29 -5.63 13.11
CA PRO A 86 1.34 -5.62 14.21
C PRO A 86 0.18 -4.65 13.92
N PRO A 87 -1.09 -5.02 14.22
CA PRO A 87 -2.22 -4.12 14.09
C PRO A 87 -2.04 -2.83 14.89
N PRO A 88 -2.66 -1.71 14.49
CA PRO A 88 -2.62 -0.48 15.27
C PRO A 88 -3.15 -0.69 16.69
N ALA A 89 -2.30 -0.42 17.69
CA ALA A 89 -2.72 -0.45 19.09
C ALA A 89 -3.65 0.72 19.43
N LYS A 90 -4.27 0.63 20.61
CA LYS A 90 -4.96 1.76 21.23
C LYS A 90 -4.02 2.95 21.35
N GLN A 91 -4.46 4.11 20.87
CA GLN A 91 -3.64 5.33 20.76
C GLN A 91 -4.19 6.50 21.57
N PHE A 92 -5.41 6.37 22.10
CA PHE A 92 -6.07 7.39 22.92
C PHE A 92 -6.54 6.81 24.26
N ASN A 93 -6.56 7.67 25.27
CA ASN A 93 -7.29 7.45 26.50
C ASN A 93 -8.32 8.58 26.65
N GLY A 94 -9.56 8.31 26.25
CA GLY A 94 -10.58 9.34 26.06
C GLY A 94 -10.16 10.35 24.99
N PRO A 95 -10.13 11.66 25.28
CA PRO A 95 -9.73 12.67 24.29
C PRO A 95 -8.21 12.83 24.15
N ARG A 96 -7.39 12.23 25.02
CA ARG A 96 -5.94 12.45 25.04
C ARG A 96 -5.19 11.34 24.33
N ARG A 97 -4.17 11.71 23.55
CA ARG A 97 -3.24 10.75 22.94
C ARG A 97 -2.39 10.09 24.03
N ILE A 98 -2.27 8.76 23.97
CA ILE A 98 -1.39 7.99 24.87
C ILE A 98 0.07 8.36 24.64
N ASN A 99 0.47 8.51 23.37
CA ASN A 99 1.79 8.99 23.00
C ASN A 99 1.65 10.13 21.98
N PRO A 100 1.68 11.40 22.42
CA PRO A 100 1.54 12.55 21.53
C PRO A 100 2.67 12.70 20.49
N ASN A 101 3.84 12.11 20.75
CA ASN A 101 5.01 12.24 19.87
C ASN A 101 5.06 11.17 18.78
N ARG A 102 4.31 10.07 18.92
CA ARG A 102 4.15 9.09 17.85
C ARG A 102 3.12 9.61 16.85
N PRO A 103 3.21 9.30 15.55
CA PRO A 103 2.12 9.56 14.62
C PRO A 103 0.86 8.74 14.89
N LEU A 104 -0.27 9.16 14.34
CA LEU A 104 -1.47 8.31 14.31
C LEU A 104 -1.30 7.21 13.27
N ARG A 105 -1.67 6.00 13.64
CA ARG A 105 -1.65 4.82 12.76
C ARG A 105 -3.03 4.18 12.76
N ARG A 106 -3.69 4.11 11.61
CA ARG A 106 -5.02 3.52 11.41
C ARG A 106 -4.89 2.32 10.46
N CYS A 107 -6.03 1.82 9.98
CA CYS A 107 -6.06 0.74 9.00
C CYS A 107 -5.36 1.10 7.69
N GLN A 108 -5.43 2.35 7.26
CA GLN A 108 -4.80 2.81 6.01
C GLN A 108 -3.28 2.76 6.11
N GLU A 109 -2.71 3.26 7.19
CA GLU A 109 -1.27 3.21 7.41
C GLU A 109 -0.76 1.77 7.57
N TRP A 110 -1.47 0.93 8.34
CA TRP A 110 -1.16 -0.51 8.41
C TRP A 110 -1.20 -1.18 7.04
N THR A 111 -2.22 -0.88 6.22
CA THR A 111 -2.36 -1.44 4.87
C THR A 111 -1.20 -1.01 3.98
N ASN A 112 -0.84 0.28 4.01
CA ASN A 112 0.26 0.82 3.20
C ASN A 112 1.62 0.19 3.57
N GLU A 113 1.88 0.00 4.86
CA GLU A 113 3.08 -0.71 5.34
C GLU A 113 3.14 -2.16 4.84
N VAL A 114 2.01 -2.89 4.89
CA VAL A 114 1.94 -4.26 4.38
C VAL A 114 2.16 -4.30 2.87
N ILE A 115 1.49 -3.41 2.11
CA ILE A 115 1.68 -3.31 0.64
C ILE A 115 3.15 -3.10 0.32
N GLY A 116 3.78 -2.16 1.02
CA GLY A 116 5.20 -1.93 0.88
C GLY A 116 6.02 -3.19 1.18
N THR A 117 5.74 -3.86 2.30
CA THR A 117 6.51 -5.03 2.74
C THR A 117 6.38 -6.16 1.73
N LEU A 118 5.18 -6.36 1.17
CA LEU A 118 4.94 -7.31 0.08
C LEU A 118 5.76 -6.97 -1.17
N LYS A 119 5.87 -5.69 -1.53
CA LYS A 119 6.73 -5.24 -2.65
C LYS A 119 8.20 -5.49 -2.36
N ALA A 120 8.69 -5.08 -1.19
CA ALA A 120 10.08 -5.23 -0.77
C ALA A 120 10.53 -6.71 -0.73
N GLN A 121 9.63 -7.62 -0.38
CA GLN A 121 9.89 -9.07 -0.36
C GLN A 121 9.63 -9.77 -1.71
N GLY A 122 9.31 -9.02 -2.78
CA GLY A 122 9.05 -9.56 -4.11
C GLY A 122 7.81 -10.46 -4.20
N VAL A 123 6.87 -10.31 -3.26
CA VAL A 123 5.58 -11.02 -3.22
C VAL A 123 4.55 -10.27 -4.07
N LEU A 124 4.46 -8.95 -3.91
CA LEU A 124 3.63 -8.09 -4.76
C LEU A 124 4.48 -7.54 -5.90
N LEU A 125 4.17 -7.98 -7.12
CA LEU A 125 4.84 -7.59 -8.35
C LEU A 125 4.09 -6.44 -9.03
N ASN A 126 4.82 -5.45 -9.51
CA ASN A 126 4.25 -4.36 -10.30
C ASN A 126 3.71 -4.88 -11.64
N ALA A 127 2.80 -4.12 -12.25
CA ALA A 127 2.20 -4.45 -13.55
C ALA A 127 3.21 -4.48 -14.73
N THR A 128 4.46 -4.09 -14.52
CA THR A 128 5.51 -4.03 -15.55
C THR A 128 6.82 -4.65 -15.05
N MET A 129 6.96 -5.97 -15.24
CA MET A 129 8.27 -6.64 -15.41
C MET A 129 8.07 -7.92 -16.23
N THR A 130 7.63 -7.76 -17.48
CA THR A 130 7.63 -8.81 -18.52
C THR A 130 8.49 -8.36 -19.70
N ALA A 131 9.74 -7.95 -19.44
CA ALA A 131 10.81 -7.98 -20.43
C ALA A 131 12.15 -7.63 -19.77
N SER A 132 12.90 -8.64 -19.36
CA SER A 132 14.36 -8.56 -19.29
C SER A 132 14.89 -9.98 -19.47
N GLY A 133 14.81 -10.44 -20.71
CA GLY A 133 15.74 -11.43 -21.24
C GLY A 133 17.05 -10.73 -21.53
N SER A 134 18.14 -11.39 -21.16
CA SER A 134 19.53 -11.02 -21.37
C SER A 134 19.84 -10.58 -22.81
N SER A 135 20.64 -9.52 -22.96
CA SER A 135 21.71 -9.43 -23.97
C SER A 135 22.63 -8.25 -23.68
N SER A 136 23.90 -8.58 -23.50
CA SER A 136 25.08 -7.71 -23.50
C SER A 136 25.45 -7.26 -24.92
N ASN A 137 25.88 -6.00 -25.10
CA ASN A 137 27.16 -5.59 -25.72
C ASN A 137 27.22 -4.08 -26.10
N ILE A 138 28.18 -3.37 -25.49
CA ILE A 138 29.27 -2.52 -26.05
C ILE A 138 28.99 -1.66 -27.33
N ASP A 139 29.06 -0.32 -27.25
CA ASP A 139 30.21 0.56 -27.62
C ASP A 139 29.82 2.06 -27.84
N GLY A 140 30.75 2.99 -27.60
CA GLY A 140 31.02 4.11 -28.54
C GLY A 140 30.42 5.52 -28.36
N SER A 141 31.08 6.34 -27.53
CA SER A 141 31.49 7.76 -27.73
C SER A 141 30.60 8.90 -28.30
N SER A 142 30.62 10.00 -27.54
CA SER A 142 30.84 11.44 -27.89
C SER A 142 29.77 12.32 -28.55
N GLY A 143 29.63 13.55 -28.01
CA GLY A 143 29.07 14.73 -28.70
C GLY A 143 28.12 15.58 -27.85
N GLY A 144 28.56 16.76 -27.39
CA GLY A 144 27.75 17.68 -26.58
C GLY A 144 26.88 18.65 -27.39
N SER A 145 25.89 19.27 -26.71
CA SER A 145 25.57 20.71 -26.71
C SER A 145 24.09 20.98 -26.37
N HIS A 146 23.88 21.91 -25.43
CA HIS A 146 22.74 22.81 -25.19
C HIS A 146 21.37 22.53 -25.84
N ALA A 147 20.31 22.45 -25.02
CA ALA A 147 19.31 23.53 -24.88
C ALA A 147 18.07 23.13 -24.05
N THR A 148 17.64 24.09 -23.23
CA THR A 148 16.26 24.42 -22.82
C THR A 148 15.43 23.46 -21.99
N ALA A 149 15.06 23.98 -20.81
CA ALA A 149 14.05 23.49 -19.90
C ALA A 149 12.74 23.12 -20.62
N ALA A 150 12.40 21.84 -20.57
CA ALA A 150 11.06 21.35 -20.83
C ALA A 150 10.51 20.80 -19.50
N SER A 151 9.42 21.42 -19.05
CA SER A 151 8.56 20.96 -17.96
C SER A 151 8.16 19.51 -18.22
N SER A 152 8.85 18.55 -17.61
CA SER A 152 8.46 17.16 -17.64
C SER A 152 7.30 16.98 -16.68
N HIS A 153 6.09 16.89 -17.24
CA HIS A 153 4.95 16.28 -16.55
C HIS A 153 5.39 14.93 -16.00
N ARG A 154 5.48 14.86 -14.68
CA ARG A 154 5.92 13.71 -13.91
C ARG A 154 4.74 12.75 -13.77
N THR A 155 4.76 11.67 -14.53
CA THR A 155 3.70 10.64 -14.56
C THR A 155 3.90 9.53 -13.53
N GLU A 156 4.97 9.57 -12.72
CA GLU A 156 5.20 8.59 -11.66
C GLU A 156 4.86 9.20 -10.28
N LEU A 157 3.74 8.75 -9.73
CA LEU A 157 3.34 8.98 -8.34
C LEU A 157 4.37 8.32 -7.41
N ARG A 158 4.93 9.08 -6.48
CA ARG A 158 5.83 8.56 -5.44
C ARG A 158 5.02 8.01 -4.27
N ASP A 159 5.65 7.25 -3.39
CA ASP A 159 5.07 6.95 -2.07
C ASP A 159 4.59 8.27 -1.44
N GLY A 160 3.27 8.42 -1.24
CA GLY A 160 2.69 9.51 -0.45
C GLY A 160 2.14 10.72 -1.18
N ASP A 161 1.81 10.66 -2.47
CA ASP A 161 1.14 11.77 -3.15
C ASP A 161 -0.35 11.91 -2.75
N THR A 162 -0.64 12.33 -1.50
CA THR A 162 -1.99 12.76 -1.06
C THR A 162 -1.97 13.89 -0.02
N ARG A 163 -2.93 14.83 -0.12
CA ARG A 163 -3.01 16.11 0.64
C ARG A 163 -3.80 16.03 1.96
N ASP A 164 -3.81 14.90 2.66
CA ASP A 164 -4.77 14.66 3.75
C ASP A 164 -4.26 14.94 5.18
N GLY A 165 -3.03 15.44 5.36
CA GLY A 165 -2.50 15.87 6.65
C GLY A 165 -2.08 14.74 7.61
N TYR A 166 -1.93 13.50 7.12
CA TYR A 166 -1.53 12.35 7.92
C TYR A 166 -0.06 11.94 7.72
N TRP A 167 0.43 11.12 8.64
CA TRP A 167 1.76 10.52 8.55
C TRP A 167 1.68 9.15 7.87
N TYR A 168 2.68 8.84 7.06
CA TYR A 168 2.80 7.63 6.26
C TYR A 168 4.12 6.94 6.52
N TRP A 169 4.13 5.61 6.52
CA TRP A 169 5.37 4.86 6.65
C TRP A 169 6.13 4.81 5.33
N SER A 170 7.37 5.32 5.31
CA SER A 170 8.30 5.09 4.21
C SER A 170 9.11 3.83 4.47
N LEU A 171 9.05 2.87 3.55
CA LEU A 171 9.94 1.72 3.60
C LEU A 171 11.37 2.04 3.24
N GLN A 172 11.58 2.96 2.30
CA GLN A 172 12.92 3.38 1.91
C GLN A 172 13.68 3.98 3.11
N HIS A 173 12.98 4.79 3.90
CA HIS A 173 13.60 5.50 5.03
C HIS A 173 13.35 4.83 6.38
N GLN A 174 12.51 3.79 6.44
CA GLN A 174 12.06 3.15 7.69
C GLN A 174 11.58 4.19 8.73
N LYS A 175 10.88 5.21 8.25
CA LYS A 175 10.41 6.36 9.03
C LYS A 175 9.04 6.79 8.60
N TRP A 176 8.29 7.34 9.55
CA TRP A 176 7.06 8.05 9.21
C TRP A 176 7.42 9.38 8.53
N TYR A 177 6.65 9.75 7.52
CA TYR A 177 6.71 11.07 6.91
C TYR A 177 5.31 11.69 6.77
N HIS A 178 5.23 13.00 6.77
CA HIS A 178 4.03 13.77 6.53
C HIS A 178 4.29 14.72 5.37
N LEU A 179 3.37 14.80 4.40
CA LEU A 179 3.43 15.79 3.32
C LEU A 179 2.75 17.08 3.80
N ASN A 180 3.50 18.17 3.88
CA ASN A 180 2.98 19.49 4.18
C ASN A 180 2.23 20.08 2.98
N ASP A 181 1.39 21.09 3.22
CA ASP A 181 0.62 21.75 2.15
C ASP A 181 1.48 22.42 1.08
N ASP A 182 2.74 22.75 1.42
CA ASP A 182 3.74 23.32 0.52
C ASP A 182 4.49 22.26 -0.33
N GLY A 183 4.10 20.99 -0.21
CA GLY A 183 4.72 19.87 -0.92
C GLY A 183 6.02 19.35 -0.30
N THR A 184 6.43 19.84 0.86
CA THR A 184 7.62 19.34 1.58
C THR A 184 7.29 18.15 2.47
N TYR A 185 8.28 17.27 2.67
CA TYR A 185 8.14 16.12 3.57
C TYR A 185 8.73 16.41 4.94
N LYS A 186 8.00 16.08 6.00
CA LYS A 186 8.49 16.05 7.39
C LYS A 186 8.63 14.60 7.83
N TYR A 187 9.82 14.17 8.24
CA TYR A 187 10.03 12.84 8.80
C TYR A 187 9.98 12.83 10.34
N SER A 188 9.60 11.70 10.93
CA SER A 188 9.57 11.46 12.38
C SER A 188 10.95 11.11 12.93
#